data_AF-A0A5P5X684-F1
#
_entry.id   AF-A0A5P5X684-F1
#
_cell.length_a   1.000
_cell.length_b   1.000
_cell.length_c   1.000
_cell.angle_alpha   90.00
_cell.angle_beta   90.00
_cell.angle_gamma   90.00
#
_symmetry.space_group_name_H-M   'P 1'
#
loop_
_entity.id
_entity.type
_entity.pdbx_description
1 polymer ?
#
loop_
_entity_poly.entity_id
_entity_poly.type
_entity_poly.pdbx_seq_one_letter_code
_entity_poly.pdbx_strand_id
1 'polypeptide(L)' 'MKKHGTDGKRRAWRKLHLAIDTYTHEIIAAELTLSGGNNQL' A
#
# COMPACT_ATOMS: atom_id res chain seq x y z
N MET A 1 29.55 -0.03 -20.50
CA MET A 1 28.87 0.06 -19.18
C MET A 1 27.48 -0.57 -19.31
N LYS A 2 27.26 -1.79 -18.80
CA LYS A 2 25.94 -2.44 -18.86
C LYS A 2 25.04 -1.78 -17.81
N LYS A 3 23.95 -1.12 -18.23
CA LYS A 3 22.97 -0.52 -17.30
C LYS A 3 22.21 -1.65 -16.62
N HIS A 4 22.42 -1.81 -15.32
CA HIS A 4 21.65 -2.73 -14.49
C HIS A 4 20.29 -2.07 -14.20
N GLY A 5 19.19 -2.68 -14.63
CA GLY A 5 17.87 -2.26 -14.15
C GLY A 5 16.72 -2.19 -15.16
N THR A 6 16.78 -2.88 -16.30
CA THR A 6 15.68 -2.83 -17.30
C THR A 6 14.95 -4.16 -17.53
N ASP A 7 15.01 -5.11 -16.58
CA ASP A 7 14.01 -6.20 -16.49
C ASP A 7 12.97 -5.91 -15.38
N GLY A 8 12.96 -4.67 -14.88
CA GLY A 8 12.24 -4.28 -13.70
C GLY A 8 10.73 -4.25 -13.94
N LYS A 9 10.02 -5.29 -13.47
CA LYS A 9 8.66 -5.09 -12.95
C LYS A 9 8.74 -3.93 -11.97
N ARG A 10 8.28 -2.76 -12.42
CA ARG A 10 8.29 -1.52 -11.66
C ARG A 10 7.43 -1.76 -10.42
N ARG A 11 7.99 -1.61 -9.22
CA ARG A 11 7.18 -1.67 -8.00
C ARG A 11 6.12 -0.58 -8.08
N ALA A 12 4.86 -0.98 -7.99
CA ALA A 12 3.74 -0.06 -7.90
C ALA A 12 3.52 0.28 -6.42
N TRP A 13 3.62 1.56 -6.08
CA TRP A 13 3.25 2.05 -4.75
C TRP A 13 1.74 2.20 -4.69
N ARG A 14 1.12 1.73 -3.58
CA ARG A 14 -0.29 1.96 -3.27
C ARG A 14 -0.36 2.80 -1.99
N LYS A 15 -1.34 3.70 -1.92
CA LYS A 15 -1.62 4.44 -0.69
C LYS A 15 -2.32 3.50 0.29
N LEU A 16 -1.82 3.47 1.51
CA LEU A 16 -2.38 2.71 2.61
C LEU A 16 -2.83 3.72 3.67
N HIS A 17 -4.11 3.68 4.04
CA HIS A 17 -4.64 4.47 5.15
C HIS A 17 -4.78 3.55 6.37
N LEU A 18 -4.00 3.82 7.43
CA LEU A 18 -4.01 3.09 8.70
C LEU A 18 -4.52 4.02 9.80
N ALA A 19 -5.50 3.57 10.58
CA ALA A 19 -5.93 4.22 11.81
C ALA A 19 -5.39 3.41 12.99
N ILE A 20 -4.68 4.07 13.91
CA ILE A 20 -4.04 3.47 15.08
C ILE A 20 -4.53 4.20 16.33
N ASP A 21 -4.93 3.45 17.36
CA ASP A 21 -5.17 3.99 18.70
C ASP A 21 -3.82 4.32 19.36
N THR A 22 -3.57 5.59 19.64
CA THR A 22 -2.30 6.03 20.25
C THR A 22 -2.18 5.68 21.73
N TYR A 23 -3.27 5.27 22.38
CA TYR A 23 -3.29 4.90 23.80
C TYR A 23 -3.05 3.40 23.99
N THR A 24 -3.67 2.56 23.15
CA THR A 24 -3.52 1.09 23.23
C THR A 24 -2.50 0.53 22.24
N HIS A 25 -2.00 1.34 21.31
CA HIS A 25 -1.15 0.92 20.19
C HIS A 25 -1.83 -0.10 19.26
N GLU A 26 -3.16 -0.16 19.25
CA GLU A 26 -3.92 -1.09 18.42
C GLU A 26 -4.27 -0.48 17.06
N ILE A 27 -4.38 -1.31 16.03
CA ILE A 27 -4.81 -0.90 14.69
C ILE A 27 -6.32 -0.98 14.63
N ILE A 28 -7.00 0.16 14.50
CA ILE A 28 -8.47 0.25 14.53
C ILE A 28 -9.07 0.12 13.12
N ALA A 29 -8.33 0.49 12.07
CA ALA A 29 -8.74 0.29 10.68
C ALA A 29 -7.53 0.28 9.72
N ALA A 30 -7.61 -0.52 8.66
CA ALA A 30 -6.65 -0.53 7.57
C ALA A 30 -7.39 -0.64 6.24
N GLU A 31 -7.32 0.40 5.40
CA GLU A 31 -7.91 0.38 4.06
C GLU A 31 -6.81 0.51 3.00
N LEU A 32 -6.70 -0.52 2.14
CA LEU A 32 -5.78 -0.55 1.02
C LEU A 32 -6.53 -0.22 -0.26
N THR A 33 -6.25 0.93 -0.87
CA THR A 33 -6.85 1.27 -2.16
C THR A 33 -6.22 0.41 -3.26
N LEU A 34 -6.92 -0.62 -3.72
CA LEU A 34 -6.59 -1.35 -4.94
C LEU A 34 -7.16 -0.55 -6.13
N SER A 35 -6.32 -0.05 -7.03
CA SER A 35 -6.74 0.74 -8.20
C SER A 35 -7.40 -0.11 -9.30
N GLY A 36 -8.31 -1.02 -8.95
CA GLY A 36 -8.93 -1.96 -9.88
C GLY A 36 -9.96 -2.84 -9.20
N GLY A 37 -11.08 -2.25 -8.79
CA GLY A 37 -12.23 -2.96 -8.25
C GLY A 37 -12.75 -2.32 -6.97
N ASN A 38 -13.73 -1.42 -7.13
CA ASN A 38 -14.80 -1.08 -6.20
C ASN A 38 -14.69 -1.64 -4.77
N ASN A 39 -14.41 -0.72 -3.85
CA ASN A 39 -14.53 -0.86 -2.41
C ASN A 39 -15.97 -1.27 -2.05
N GLN A 40 -16.15 -2.48 -1.51
CA GLN A 40 -17.36 -2.87 -0.79
C GLN A 40 -16.97 -3.19 0.65
N LEU A 41 -17.81 -2.66 1.54
CA LEU A 41 -17.70 -2.59 3.00
C LEU A 41 -17.27 -3.90 3.67
#